data_AF-A0A381TXY3-F1
#
_entry.id   AF-A0A381TXY3-F1
#
_cell.length_a   1.000
_cell.length_b   1.000
_cell.length_c   1.000
_cell.angle_alpha   90.00
_cell.angle_beta   90.00
_cell.angle_gamma   90.00
#
_symmetry.space_group_name_H-M   'P 1'
#
loop_
_entity.id
_entity.type
_entity.pdbx_description
1 polymer ?
#
loop_
_entity_poly.entity_id
_entity_poly.type
_entity_poly.pdbx_seq_one_letter_code
_entity_poly.pdbx_strand_id
1 'polypeptide(L)'
;MYLFKTNQFLLILLFIGTIAGQSQDEEEPKTFLFGLIKFDTSSPYEEGYWIDRWFRAREFSTPITFMPIEIRFGGGFNGKLSGSFASPSAGDMDNWIWYDNEEIEPFNQEMINIFGTSLDMDLMMINIPNYVTNTSWMNVLTGLNYRSSTLLNPKSIPYEEWGTNNETWNLNRKFSPSVTEYLITNTLQWQPFSWWYMNFRYGYGWASSTFYLNPDTEQIEPEPNGTGTSMAAALGIRFIIDPGKVNRFSIGVDLRHSYTKINNIIDPSDLTPMNRFDLANYGVYFTLSAFYGGKNTIGDEAKGIYFRKDYISAKKKFVHFLKQFPAHANRYRAEMYVKECNKKIPYQIMDEGLLFDDKGETERALGKYLTAKSKVVTNDTLIIDALDFRIDEIARKWMNQAETILGNEQYIDAYQMVKKVAQFSDIGTRALKRFQSYVILGEGKKLQSIVILGKAMNKYTEALEMNGELEFEIKALQYQAGIQLAGLANKADEFEEIQMAIHSLERAREFAGGIGNRNEQLIIDLRSKLSDLDKHKARIGINEHMEEARAIQAVARSPRLKIGMTVPQIQELLGEPHEKISRKNDIDHAEELWIYYIKDGTLQLSFQDYQLFKIEEI
;
A
#
# COMPACT_ATOMS: atom_id res chain seq x y z
N MET A 1 -50.25 -36.00 45.09
CA MET A 1 -49.00 -36.49 44.48
C MET A 1 -48.62 -35.50 43.39
N TYR A 2 -47.58 -34.70 43.66
CA TYR A 2 -46.89 -33.70 42.83
C TYR A 2 -47.68 -32.86 41.79
N LEU A 3 -48.00 -31.63 42.19
CA LEU A 3 -48.19 -30.48 41.30
C LEU A 3 -46.86 -30.19 40.56
N PHE A 4 -46.82 -30.39 39.25
CA PHE A 4 -45.77 -29.80 38.39
C PHE A 4 -46.29 -28.49 37.80
N LYS A 5 -45.73 -27.38 38.30
CA LYS A 5 -46.00 -26.01 37.82
C LYS A 5 -45.43 -25.80 36.42
N THR A 6 -46.27 -25.22 35.58
CA THR A 6 -46.15 -24.79 34.18
C THR A 6 -45.08 -23.71 33.90
N ASN A 7 -43.88 -23.84 34.46
CA ASN A 7 -42.81 -22.83 34.30
C ASN A 7 -41.55 -23.32 33.57
N GLN A 8 -41.53 -24.55 33.04
CA GLN A 8 -40.30 -25.12 32.45
C GLN A 8 -40.23 -25.04 30.91
N PHE A 9 -41.30 -24.69 30.20
CA PHE A 9 -41.27 -24.57 28.73
C PHE A 9 -40.76 -23.20 28.22
N LEU A 10 -40.81 -22.16 29.07
CA LEU A 10 -40.33 -20.81 28.75
C LEU A 10 -38.83 -20.60 29.05
N LEU A 11 -38.18 -21.55 29.72
CA LEU A 11 -36.77 -21.46 30.13
C LEU A 11 -35.79 -21.71 28.97
N ILE A 12 -36.26 -22.24 27.84
CA ILE A 12 -35.41 -22.49 26.64
C ILE A 12 -35.28 -21.23 25.76
N LEU A 13 -36.18 -20.24 25.88
CA LEU A 13 -36.12 -18.96 25.15
C LEU A 13 -35.24 -17.90 25.83
N LEU A 14 -34.80 -18.12 27.07
CA LEU A 14 -34.02 -17.16 27.87
C LEU A 14 -32.51 -17.42 27.90
N PHE A 15 -32.00 -18.46 27.23
CA PHE A 15 -30.58 -18.86 27.31
C PHE A 15 -29.62 -18.17 26.32
N ILE A 16 -30.04 -17.11 25.62
CA ILE A 16 -29.15 -16.31 24.75
C ILE A 16 -28.65 -15.02 25.44
N GLY A 17 -29.11 -14.72 26.66
CA GLY A 17 -28.97 -13.37 27.24
C GLY A 17 -27.95 -13.14 28.38
N THR A 18 -27.29 -14.15 28.96
CA THR A 18 -26.55 -13.93 30.22
C THR A 18 -25.25 -14.72 30.34
N ILE A 19 -24.23 -14.35 29.56
CA ILE A 19 -22.82 -14.53 29.96
C ILE A 19 -22.05 -13.27 29.58
N ALA A 20 -22.05 -12.29 30.48
CA ALA A 20 -21.00 -11.27 30.57
C ALA A 20 -21.11 -10.60 31.94
N GLY A 21 -20.30 -11.07 32.88
CA GLY A 21 -20.17 -10.43 34.18
C GLY A 21 -18.81 -10.72 34.76
N GLN A 22 -17.82 -9.87 34.43
CA GLN A 22 -16.83 -9.40 35.40
C GLN A 22 -15.97 -8.23 34.89
N SER A 23 -15.71 -7.34 35.87
CA SER A 23 -14.61 -6.40 36.11
C SER A 23 -14.50 -5.06 35.36
N GLN A 24 -14.81 -4.01 36.14
CA GLN A 24 -14.04 -2.82 36.52
C GLN A 24 -13.40 -1.87 35.47
N ASP A 25 -13.86 -0.62 35.54
CA ASP A 25 -13.24 0.67 35.23
C ASP A 25 -12.44 0.85 33.93
N GLU A 26 -13.17 1.17 32.85
CA GLU A 26 -12.77 2.09 31.78
C GLU A 26 -14.07 2.65 31.15
N GLU A 27 -14.09 3.94 30.76
CA GLU A 27 -15.31 4.68 30.35
C GLU A 27 -16.26 3.84 29.47
N GLU A 28 -17.50 3.61 29.95
CA GLU A 28 -18.42 2.68 29.29
C GLU A 28 -18.75 3.10 27.85
N PRO A 29 -18.46 2.26 26.83
CA PRO A 29 -18.88 2.52 25.46
C PRO A 29 -20.40 2.47 25.39
N LYS A 30 -21.01 3.46 24.72
CA LYS A 30 -22.47 3.52 24.53
C LYS A 30 -22.96 2.25 23.84
N THR A 31 -23.80 1.49 24.53
CA THR A 31 -24.38 0.24 24.03
C THR A 31 -25.75 0.46 23.41
N PHE A 32 -26.04 -0.26 22.34
CA PHE A 32 -27.37 -0.34 21.71
C PHE A 32 -27.75 -1.80 21.49
N LEU A 33 -29.05 -2.08 21.35
CA LEU A 33 -29.60 -3.44 21.19
C LEU A 33 -29.15 -4.40 22.32
N PHE A 34 -29.49 -4.07 23.57
CA PHE A 34 -29.27 -4.94 24.74
C PHE A 34 -27.80 -5.38 24.94
N GLY A 35 -26.83 -4.50 24.65
CA GLY A 35 -25.41 -4.80 24.87
C GLY A 35 -24.73 -5.65 23.78
N LEU A 36 -25.46 -6.02 22.70
CA LEU A 36 -24.92 -6.78 21.57
C LEU A 36 -24.07 -5.93 20.62
N ILE A 37 -24.27 -4.61 20.61
CA ILE A 37 -23.49 -3.67 19.79
C ILE A 37 -22.74 -2.72 20.72
N LYS A 38 -21.42 -2.89 20.76
CA LYS A 38 -20.47 -1.98 21.44
C LYS A 38 -19.80 -1.11 20.38
N PHE A 39 -20.00 0.20 20.46
CA PHE A 39 -19.22 1.16 19.69
C PHE A 39 -18.02 1.58 20.54
N ASP A 40 -16.89 0.91 20.30
CA ASP A 40 -15.61 1.23 20.93
C ASP A 40 -14.91 2.34 20.14
N THR A 41 -14.42 3.37 20.81
CA THR A 41 -13.64 4.47 20.23
C THR A 41 -12.21 4.03 19.88
N SER A 42 -11.76 2.87 20.37
CA SER A 42 -10.46 2.24 20.10
C SER A 42 -10.53 1.02 19.17
N SER A 43 -11.60 0.91 18.37
CA SER A 43 -11.81 -0.23 17.48
C SER A 43 -10.62 -0.44 16.52
N PRO A 44 -10.11 -1.69 16.37
CA PRO A 44 -9.08 -2.01 15.37
C PRO A 44 -9.60 -1.87 13.93
N TYR A 45 -10.92 -1.69 13.78
CA TYR A 45 -11.59 -1.56 12.51
C TYR A 45 -11.79 -0.10 12.11
N GLU A 46 -11.89 0.13 10.80
CA GLU A 46 -12.24 1.42 10.21
C GLU A 46 -13.63 1.89 10.66
N GLU A 47 -13.81 3.22 10.75
CA GLU A 47 -15.07 3.82 11.16
C GLU A 47 -16.26 3.31 10.32
N GLY A 48 -17.39 3.06 10.97
CA GLY A 48 -18.59 2.54 10.32
C GLY A 48 -18.59 1.02 10.13
N TYR A 49 -17.56 0.28 10.56
CA TYR A 49 -17.50 -1.19 10.45
C TYR A 49 -18.74 -1.88 10.98
N TRP A 50 -19.21 -1.54 12.19
CA TRP A 50 -20.36 -2.23 12.78
C TRP A 50 -21.68 -1.92 12.06
N ILE A 51 -21.86 -0.68 11.63
CA ILE A 51 -23.03 -0.29 10.82
C ILE A 51 -23.00 -1.06 9.50
N ASP A 52 -21.85 -1.11 8.84
CA ASP A 52 -21.68 -1.87 7.61
C ASP A 52 -21.91 -3.37 7.83
N ARG A 53 -21.39 -3.94 8.93
CA ARG A 53 -21.53 -5.36 9.25
C ARG A 53 -22.98 -5.77 9.44
N TRP A 54 -23.80 -4.94 10.08
CA TRP A 54 -25.20 -5.27 10.31
C TRP A 54 -26.07 -4.98 9.09
N PHE A 55 -25.82 -3.91 8.34
CA PHE A 55 -26.75 -3.46 7.29
C PHE A 55 -26.26 -3.68 5.85
N ARG A 56 -24.96 -3.89 5.65
CA ARG A 56 -24.34 -3.97 4.32
C ARG A 56 -23.38 -5.14 4.15
N ALA A 57 -23.34 -6.12 5.07
CA ALA A 57 -22.41 -7.25 4.98
C ALA A 57 -22.54 -8.11 3.70
N ARG A 58 -23.67 -7.99 2.99
CA ARG A 58 -23.99 -8.75 1.77
C ARG A 58 -23.86 -7.94 0.48
N GLU A 59 -23.34 -6.72 0.56
CA GLU A 59 -23.30 -5.74 -0.53
C GLU A 59 -22.63 -6.25 -1.81
N PHE A 60 -21.61 -7.10 -1.72
CA PHE A 60 -20.93 -7.65 -2.90
C PHE A 60 -21.20 -9.13 -3.11
N SER A 61 -22.09 -9.71 -2.32
CA SER A 61 -22.36 -11.13 -2.39
C SER A 61 -23.17 -11.49 -3.62
N THR A 62 -23.09 -12.74 -4.08
CA THR A 62 -23.99 -13.19 -5.14
C THR A 62 -25.41 -13.23 -4.57
N PRO A 63 -26.44 -12.82 -5.33
CA PRO A 63 -27.83 -12.91 -4.86
C PRO A 63 -28.22 -14.36 -4.58
N ILE A 64 -29.19 -14.57 -3.69
CA ILE A 64 -29.90 -15.84 -3.62
C ILE A 64 -30.87 -15.86 -4.80
N THR A 65 -30.72 -16.81 -5.70
CA THR A 65 -31.50 -16.83 -6.96
C THR A 65 -32.77 -17.65 -6.80
N PHE A 66 -32.67 -18.77 -6.09
CA PHE A 66 -33.73 -19.76 -6.00
C PHE A 66 -33.63 -20.58 -4.71
N MET A 67 -34.77 -20.86 -4.10
CA MET A 67 -34.88 -21.77 -2.97
C MET A 67 -35.97 -22.81 -3.32
N PRO A 68 -35.60 -24.04 -3.73
CA PRO A 68 -36.56 -25.05 -4.16
C PRO A 68 -37.55 -25.43 -3.06
N ILE A 69 -37.06 -25.54 -1.81
CA ILE A 69 -37.84 -26.02 -0.70
C ILE A 69 -37.33 -25.47 0.64
N GLU A 70 -38.27 -25.09 1.50
CA GLU A 70 -38.08 -24.88 2.94
C GLU A 70 -39.19 -25.61 3.68
N ILE A 71 -38.82 -26.60 4.50
CA ILE A 71 -39.73 -27.43 5.28
C ILE A 71 -39.66 -26.99 6.73
N ARG A 72 -40.82 -26.79 7.35
CA ARG A 72 -40.98 -26.50 8.76
C ARG A 72 -41.88 -27.54 9.39
N PHE A 73 -41.43 -28.09 10.50
CA PHE A 73 -42.20 -29.03 11.29
C PHE A 73 -42.12 -28.64 12.76
N GLY A 74 -43.25 -28.66 13.45
CA GLY A 74 -43.29 -28.21 14.83
C GLY A 74 -44.68 -28.24 15.42
N GLY A 75 -44.77 -27.67 16.62
CA GLY A 75 -45.97 -27.65 17.43
C GLY A 75 -46.33 -26.26 17.89
N GLY A 76 -47.60 -26.08 18.20
CA GLY A 76 -48.16 -24.83 18.67
C GLY A 76 -49.52 -25.04 19.33
N PHE A 77 -50.20 -23.94 19.62
CA PHE A 77 -51.55 -23.95 20.15
C PHE A 77 -52.44 -22.97 19.41
N ASN A 78 -53.72 -23.32 19.27
CA ASN A 78 -54.78 -22.47 18.72
C ASN A 78 -55.44 -21.68 19.84
N GLY A 79 -54.95 -20.49 20.14
CA GLY A 79 -55.33 -19.74 21.33
C GLY A 79 -55.04 -18.26 21.22
N LYS A 80 -55.18 -17.56 22.33
CA LYS A 80 -54.75 -16.17 22.48
C LYS A 80 -53.55 -16.07 23.42
N LEU A 81 -52.66 -15.14 23.13
CA LEU A 81 -51.62 -14.69 24.06
C LEU A 81 -52.09 -13.40 24.75
N SER A 82 -51.93 -13.32 26.07
CA SER A 82 -52.26 -12.15 26.90
C SER A 82 -51.19 -11.92 27.97
N GLY A 83 -51.27 -10.81 28.70
CA GLY A 83 -50.33 -10.47 29.78
C GLY A 83 -49.14 -9.61 29.30
N SER A 84 -48.17 -9.41 30.19
CA SER A 84 -46.98 -8.59 29.91
C SER A 84 -45.82 -9.47 29.44
N PHE A 85 -44.76 -8.87 28.87
CA PHE A 85 -43.54 -9.61 28.52
C PHE A 85 -42.92 -10.33 29.73
N ALA A 86 -43.05 -9.77 30.94
CA ALA A 86 -42.54 -10.38 32.17
C ALA A 86 -43.46 -11.48 32.74
N SER A 87 -44.72 -11.54 32.28
CA SER A 87 -45.75 -12.46 32.76
C SER A 87 -46.68 -12.88 31.62
N PRO A 88 -46.17 -13.62 30.62
CA PRO A 88 -47.00 -14.07 29.50
C PRO A 88 -48.02 -15.09 30.00
N SER A 89 -49.22 -15.03 29.42
CA SER A 89 -50.29 -15.98 29.64
C SER A 89 -50.84 -16.42 28.29
N ALA A 90 -51.30 -17.67 28.22
CA ALA A 90 -52.01 -18.19 27.08
C ALA A 90 -53.40 -18.64 27.54
N GLY A 91 -54.40 -18.51 26.68
CA GLY A 91 -55.75 -18.97 26.92
C GLY A 91 -56.40 -19.54 25.66
N ASP A 92 -57.54 -20.19 25.84
CA ASP A 92 -58.47 -20.42 24.74
C ASP A 92 -58.89 -19.06 24.13
N MET A 93 -59.24 -19.06 22.84
CA MET A 93 -59.72 -17.86 22.16
C MET A 93 -61.11 -17.48 22.70
N ASP A 94 -61.43 -16.19 22.68
CA ASP A 94 -62.80 -15.73 22.95
C ASP A 94 -63.54 -15.54 21.63
N ASN A 95 -64.83 -15.89 21.57
CA ASN A 95 -65.71 -15.59 20.44
C ASN A 95 -65.14 -15.99 19.06
N TRP A 96 -64.53 -17.17 18.99
CA TRP A 96 -63.84 -17.68 17.80
C TRP A 96 -64.66 -18.68 17.01
N ILE A 97 -65.80 -19.14 17.54
CA ILE A 97 -66.84 -19.88 16.83
C ILE A 97 -68.09 -19.02 16.79
N TRP A 98 -68.76 -19.01 15.64
CA TRP A 98 -70.08 -18.43 15.46
C TRP A 98 -71.07 -19.54 15.16
N TYR A 99 -72.27 -19.36 15.71
CA TYR A 99 -73.37 -20.31 15.65
C TYR A 99 -74.56 -19.71 14.90
N ASP A 100 -75.49 -20.56 14.46
CA ASP A 100 -76.69 -20.13 13.73
C ASP A 100 -77.70 -19.34 14.57
N ASN A 101 -77.68 -19.49 15.89
CA ASN A 101 -78.52 -18.76 16.85
C ASN A 101 -77.74 -18.46 18.15
N GLU A 102 -78.16 -17.44 18.90
CA GLU A 102 -77.60 -17.03 20.19
C GLU A 102 -77.97 -17.96 21.35
N GLU A 103 -78.94 -18.86 21.15
CA GLU A 103 -79.40 -19.85 22.16
C GLU A 103 -78.49 -21.09 22.28
N ILE A 104 -77.51 -21.24 21.40
CA ILE A 104 -76.61 -22.40 21.35
C ILE A 104 -75.49 -22.26 22.38
N GLU A 105 -75.24 -23.31 23.17
CA GLU A 105 -74.16 -23.32 24.15
C GLU A 105 -72.78 -23.15 23.48
N PRO A 106 -71.99 -22.12 23.86
CA PRO A 106 -70.68 -21.92 23.28
C PRO A 106 -69.69 -23.01 23.69
N PHE A 107 -69.02 -23.61 22.70
CA PHE A 107 -67.92 -24.53 22.93
C PHE A 107 -66.67 -23.84 23.49
N ASN A 108 -66.19 -24.35 24.62
CA ASN A 108 -64.91 -23.98 25.23
C ASN A 108 -63.93 -25.16 25.13
N GLN A 109 -62.84 -24.99 24.39
CA GLN A 109 -61.86 -26.05 24.13
C GLN A 109 -61.00 -26.37 25.33
N GLU A 110 -60.75 -25.41 26.23
CA GLU A 110 -59.71 -25.47 27.26
C GLU A 110 -58.27 -25.56 26.72
N MET A 111 -57.35 -24.96 27.46
CA MET A 111 -55.93 -24.85 27.09
C MET A 111 -55.24 -26.18 26.75
N ILE A 112 -55.59 -27.27 27.41
CA ILE A 112 -54.91 -28.56 27.18
C ILE A 112 -55.24 -29.17 25.80
N ASN A 113 -56.38 -28.80 25.23
CA ASN A 113 -56.91 -29.42 24.02
C ASN A 113 -56.59 -28.63 22.73
N ILE A 114 -56.07 -27.41 22.88
CA ILE A 114 -55.74 -26.53 21.75
C ILE A 114 -54.34 -26.73 21.17
N PHE A 115 -53.55 -27.64 21.74
CA PHE A 115 -52.21 -27.96 21.25
C PHE A 115 -52.26 -28.87 20.03
N GLY A 116 -51.40 -28.56 19.05
CA GLY A 116 -51.36 -29.25 17.77
C GLY A 116 -49.98 -29.27 17.15
N THR A 117 -49.87 -30.01 16.04
CA THR A 117 -48.68 -30.04 15.20
C THR A 117 -49.00 -29.49 13.82
N SER A 118 -47.98 -29.00 13.12
CA SER A 118 -48.15 -28.62 11.72
C SER A 118 -46.91 -28.92 10.88
N LEU A 119 -47.18 -29.27 9.63
CA LEU A 119 -46.22 -29.34 8.56
C LEU A 119 -46.43 -28.16 7.62
N ASP A 120 -45.37 -27.40 7.33
CA ASP A 120 -45.42 -26.18 6.50
C ASP A 120 -44.25 -26.24 5.50
N MET A 121 -44.56 -26.20 4.21
CA MET A 121 -43.60 -26.37 3.12
C MET A 121 -43.70 -25.20 2.15
N ASP A 122 -42.68 -24.35 2.10
CA ASP A 122 -42.53 -23.40 0.99
C ASP A 122 -41.81 -24.07 -0.17
N LEU A 123 -42.36 -23.91 -1.37
CA LEU A 123 -41.89 -24.48 -2.62
C LEU A 123 -41.59 -23.37 -3.63
N MET A 124 -40.58 -23.62 -4.47
CA MET A 124 -40.27 -22.79 -5.64
C MET A 124 -40.14 -21.29 -5.33
N MET A 125 -39.39 -20.95 -4.28
CA MET A 125 -39.19 -19.56 -3.89
C MET A 125 -38.18 -18.86 -4.80
N ILE A 126 -38.59 -17.72 -5.38
CA ILE A 126 -37.81 -16.95 -6.35
C ILE A 126 -37.54 -15.56 -5.77
N ASN A 127 -36.32 -15.04 -5.96
CA ASN A 127 -35.95 -13.70 -5.52
C ASN A 127 -36.38 -12.64 -6.54
N ILE A 128 -37.62 -12.15 -6.42
CA ILE A 128 -38.21 -11.20 -7.36
C ILE A 128 -37.39 -9.90 -7.46
N PRO A 129 -36.97 -9.25 -6.35
CA PRO A 129 -36.15 -8.04 -6.45
C PRO A 129 -34.86 -8.24 -7.22
N ASN A 130 -34.18 -9.38 -7.03
CA ASN A 130 -33.00 -9.69 -7.82
C ASN A 130 -33.33 -9.84 -9.32
N TYR A 131 -34.44 -10.49 -9.67
CA TYR A 131 -34.85 -10.63 -11.08
C TYR A 131 -35.15 -9.27 -11.75
N VAL A 132 -35.73 -8.33 -11.02
CA VAL A 132 -36.13 -7.02 -11.56
C VAL A 132 -34.98 -6.01 -11.54
N THR A 133 -34.15 -6.00 -10.50
CA THR A 133 -33.17 -4.93 -10.23
C THR A 133 -31.72 -5.40 -10.15
N ASN A 134 -31.46 -6.71 -10.30
CA ASN A 134 -30.16 -7.34 -10.07
C ASN A 134 -29.53 -7.03 -8.70
N THR A 135 -30.35 -6.65 -7.70
CA THR A 135 -29.86 -6.33 -6.37
C THR A 135 -29.51 -7.59 -5.58
N SER A 136 -28.38 -7.55 -4.87
CA SER A 136 -27.87 -8.68 -4.08
C SER A 136 -27.79 -8.43 -2.58
N TRP A 137 -28.08 -7.21 -2.14
CA TRP A 137 -27.96 -6.80 -0.73
C TRP A 137 -29.19 -7.15 0.11
N MET A 138 -30.35 -7.35 -0.52
CA MET A 138 -31.61 -7.73 0.12
C MET A 138 -32.23 -8.90 -0.63
N ASN A 139 -32.48 -10.01 0.05
CA ASN A 139 -33.15 -11.16 -0.54
C ASN A 139 -34.61 -11.18 -0.09
N VAL A 140 -35.54 -10.94 -1.02
CA VAL A 140 -36.97 -11.12 -0.79
C VAL A 140 -37.44 -12.23 -1.72
N LEU A 141 -37.74 -13.37 -1.11
CA LEU A 141 -38.12 -14.59 -1.80
C LEU A 141 -39.64 -14.71 -1.80
N THR A 142 -40.23 -14.95 -2.96
CA THR A 142 -41.67 -15.19 -3.11
C THR A 142 -41.90 -16.62 -3.57
N GLY A 143 -42.78 -17.36 -2.92
CA GLY A 143 -43.04 -18.78 -3.22
C GLY A 143 -44.47 -19.21 -2.97
N LEU A 144 -44.71 -20.49 -3.24
CA LEU A 144 -45.98 -21.16 -2.96
C LEU A 144 -45.83 -22.00 -1.70
N ASN A 145 -46.85 -22.02 -0.86
CA ASN A 145 -46.84 -22.75 0.38
C ASN A 145 -47.95 -23.78 0.45
N TYR A 146 -47.61 -24.93 1.02
CA TYR A 146 -48.57 -25.91 1.52
C TYR A 146 -48.41 -26.01 3.03
N ARG A 147 -49.52 -25.96 3.76
CA ARG A 147 -49.53 -26.16 5.21
C ARG A 147 -50.66 -27.07 5.63
N SER A 148 -50.37 -27.96 6.56
CA SER A 148 -51.33 -28.85 7.20
C SER A 148 -51.15 -28.80 8.71
N SER A 149 -52.25 -28.73 9.46
CA SER A 149 -52.21 -28.73 10.94
C SER A 149 -53.35 -29.51 11.55
N THR A 150 -53.08 -30.16 12.69
CA THR A 150 -54.04 -30.94 13.46
C THR A 150 -53.82 -30.76 14.97
N LEU A 151 -54.86 -31.00 15.77
CA LEU A 151 -54.77 -31.03 17.23
C LEU A 151 -54.28 -32.40 17.73
N LEU A 152 -53.59 -32.40 18.87
CA LEU A 152 -53.07 -33.62 19.51
C LEU A 152 -54.12 -34.27 20.43
N ASN A 153 -54.82 -33.46 21.22
CA ASN A 153 -55.81 -33.92 22.19
C ASN A 153 -57.12 -33.13 22.05
N PRO A 154 -57.93 -33.35 21.01
CA PRO A 154 -59.15 -32.56 20.79
C PRO A 154 -60.23 -32.86 21.84
N LYS A 155 -61.01 -31.84 22.23
CA LYS A 155 -62.10 -31.94 23.22
C LYS A 155 -63.43 -32.32 22.56
N SER A 156 -64.26 -33.10 23.26
CA SER A 156 -65.63 -33.39 22.84
C SER A 156 -66.48 -32.13 22.81
N ILE A 157 -67.28 -31.96 21.75
CA ILE A 157 -68.29 -30.91 21.68
C ILE A 157 -69.41 -31.15 22.71
N PRO A 158 -70.16 -30.11 23.13
CA PRO A 158 -71.33 -30.24 24.00
C PRO A 158 -72.52 -30.80 23.19
N TYR A 159 -72.40 -32.06 22.78
CA TYR A 159 -73.33 -32.71 21.84
C TYR A 159 -74.71 -32.94 22.47
N GLU A 160 -74.80 -33.15 23.79
CA GLU A 160 -76.08 -33.35 24.49
C GLU A 160 -76.87 -32.04 24.52
N GLU A 161 -76.19 -30.92 24.80
CA GLU A 161 -76.81 -29.60 24.86
C GLU A 161 -77.15 -29.08 23.46
N TRP A 162 -76.28 -29.26 22.47
CA TRP A 162 -76.59 -28.97 21.06
C TRP A 162 -77.73 -29.85 20.54
N GLY A 163 -77.77 -31.11 20.95
CA GLY A 163 -78.81 -32.09 20.62
C GLY A 163 -80.22 -31.68 21.03
N THR A 164 -80.38 -30.79 22.02
CA THR A 164 -81.69 -30.27 22.43
C THR A 164 -82.31 -29.34 21.39
N ASN A 165 -81.48 -28.69 20.57
CA ASN A 165 -81.91 -27.78 19.51
C ASN A 165 -82.14 -28.52 18.18
N ASN A 166 -81.30 -29.51 17.86
CA ASN A 166 -81.43 -30.35 16.68
C ASN A 166 -80.86 -31.76 16.95
N GLU A 167 -81.67 -32.80 16.72
CA GLU A 167 -81.29 -34.19 17.02
C GLU A 167 -80.04 -34.65 16.25
N THR A 168 -79.79 -34.12 15.05
CA THR A 168 -78.61 -34.44 14.22
C THR A 168 -77.29 -33.97 14.86
N TRP A 169 -77.34 -33.00 15.78
CA TRP A 169 -76.18 -32.50 16.52
C TRP A 169 -75.84 -33.35 17.75
N ASN A 170 -76.72 -34.30 18.14
CA ASN A 170 -76.58 -35.18 19.31
C ASN A 170 -75.66 -36.39 19.05
N LEU A 171 -74.47 -36.14 18.51
CA LEU A 171 -73.48 -37.16 18.20
C LEU A 171 -72.15 -36.80 18.86
N ASN A 172 -71.60 -37.73 19.65
CA ASN A 172 -70.34 -37.52 20.35
C ASN A 172 -69.18 -37.40 19.35
N ARG A 173 -68.66 -36.18 19.19
CA ARG A 173 -67.55 -35.84 18.32
C ARG A 173 -66.53 -35.00 19.07
N LYS A 174 -65.27 -35.10 18.69
CA LYS A 174 -64.22 -34.20 19.18
C LYS A 174 -63.95 -33.10 18.16
N PHE A 175 -63.96 -31.85 18.59
CA PHE A 175 -63.60 -30.75 17.70
C PHE A 175 -62.09 -30.76 17.46
N SER A 176 -61.71 -31.13 16.23
CA SER A 176 -60.34 -31.36 15.80
C SER A 176 -60.15 -30.82 14.37
N PRO A 177 -60.08 -29.49 14.20
CA PRO A 177 -60.01 -28.90 12.88
C PRO A 177 -58.73 -29.36 12.18
N SER A 178 -58.89 -30.13 11.10
CA SER A 178 -57.79 -30.56 10.25
C SER A 178 -57.67 -29.59 9.09
N VAL A 179 -56.81 -28.60 9.27
CA VAL A 179 -56.70 -27.47 8.36
C VAL A 179 -55.65 -27.77 7.29
N THR A 180 -56.03 -27.58 6.02
CA THR A 180 -55.14 -27.58 4.86
C THR A 180 -55.15 -26.22 4.18
N GLU A 181 -53.97 -25.69 3.90
CA GLU A 181 -53.81 -24.29 3.48
C GLU A 181 -52.83 -24.19 2.32
N TYR A 182 -53.16 -23.30 1.38
CA TYR A 182 -52.34 -22.96 0.23
C TYR A 182 -52.11 -21.45 0.21
N LEU A 183 -50.87 -21.02 0.44
CA LEU A 183 -50.51 -19.60 0.60
C LEU A 183 -49.52 -19.14 -0.47
N ILE A 184 -49.56 -17.86 -0.80
CA ILE A 184 -48.43 -17.17 -1.43
C ILE A 184 -47.60 -16.57 -0.31
N THR A 185 -46.30 -16.86 -0.28
CA THR A 185 -45.40 -16.43 0.78
C THR A 185 -44.36 -15.46 0.27
N ASN A 186 -44.01 -14.48 1.12
CA ASN A 186 -42.93 -13.54 0.93
C ASN A 186 -42.00 -13.63 2.13
N THR A 187 -40.70 -13.71 1.85
CA THR A 187 -39.67 -14.11 2.81
C THR A 187 -38.48 -13.18 2.66
N LEU A 188 -38.31 -12.26 3.61
CA LEU A 188 -37.15 -11.38 3.69
C LEU A 188 -36.05 -12.07 4.50
N GLN A 189 -34.87 -12.22 3.89
CA GLN A 189 -33.70 -12.75 4.56
C GLN A 189 -32.69 -11.65 4.87
N TRP A 190 -32.41 -11.46 6.15
CA TRP A 190 -31.40 -10.54 6.63
C TRP A 190 -30.18 -11.30 7.15
N GLN A 191 -29.03 -11.13 6.48
CA GLN A 191 -27.83 -11.91 6.72
C GLN A 191 -26.62 -11.03 7.08
N PRO A 192 -26.43 -10.66 8.35
CA PRO A 192 -25.26 -9.88 8.78
C PRO A 192 -23.95 -10.69 8.80
N PHE A 193 -24.02 -12.03 8.88
CA PHE A 193 -22.84 -12.91 8.92
C PHE A 193 -22.95 -14.05 7.91
N SER A 194 -21.81 -14.62 7.49
CA SER A 194 -21.78 -15.69 6.47
C SER A 194 -22.40 -17.01 6.92
N TRP A 195 -22.51 -17.24 8.23
CA TRP A 195 -22.88 -18.52 8.83
C TRP A 195 -24.33 -18.57 9.38
N TRP A 196 -25.04 -17.44 9.45
CA TRP A 196 -26.44 -17.40 9.87
C TRP A 196 -27.20 -16.22 9.27
N TYR A 197 -28.52 -16.31 9.21
CA TYR A 197 -29.41 -15.23 8.81
C TYR A 197 -30.73 -15.26 9.59
N MET A 198 -31.41 -14.11 9.66
CA MET A 198 -32.80 -14.04 10.11
C MET A 198 -33.75 -14.06 8.94
N ASN A 199 -34.90 -14.68 9.18
CA ASN A 199 -35.95 -14.86 8.20
C ASN A 199 -37.24 -14.20 8.69
N PHE A 200 -37.79 -13.29 7.90
CA PHE A 200 -39.08 -12.65 8.15
C PHE A 200 -40.03 -13.08 7.07
N ARG A 201 -41.02 -13.92 7.42
CA ARG A 201 -41.97 -14.50 6.48
C ARG A 201 -43.36 -13.96 6.72
N TYR A 202 -44.07 -13.68 5.64
CA TYR A 202 -45.50 -13.43 5.61
C TYR A 202 -46.14 -14.26 4.50
N GLY A 203 -47.31 -14.85 4.77
CA GLY A 203 -48.08 -15.61 3.80
C GLY A 203 -49.56 -15.29 3.91
N TYR A 204 -50.25 -15.32 2.77
CA TYR A 204 -51.70 -15.18 2.69
C TYR A 204 -52.25 -16.09 1.60
N GLY A 205 -53.43 -16.67 1.83
CA GLY A 205 -54.08 -17.49 0.83
C GLY A 205 -55.34 -18.20 1.32
N TRP A 206 -55.58 -19.36 0.73
CA TRP A 206 -56.80 -20.13 0.89
C TRP A 206 -56.63 -21.22 1.95
N ALA A 207 -57.72 -21.50 2.67
CA ALA A 207 -57.78 -22.53 3.69
C ALA A 207 -59.03 -23.40 3.51
N SER A 208 -58.88 -24.68 3.84
CA SER A 208 -59.99 -25.61 4.03
C SER A 208 -59.78 -26.41 5.31
N SER A 209 -60.86 -26.77 5.97
CA SER A 209 -60.82 -27.57 7.20
C SER A 209 -61.99 -28.55 7.22
N THR A 210 -61.73 -29.76 7.69
CA THR A 210 -62.76 -30.61 8.31
C THR A 210 -62.77 -30.34 9.80
N PHE A 211 -63.88 -30.62 10.51
CA PHE A 211 -64.07 -30.09 11.87
C PHE A 211 -63.94 -31.15 12.96
N TYR A 212 -64.39 -32.37 12.69
CA TYR A 212 -64.59 -33.38 13.73
C TYR A 212 -63.68 -34.57 13.59
N LEU A 213 -63.27 -35.08 14.75
CA LEU A 213 -62.68 -36.39 14.93
C LEU A 213 -63.72 -37.29 15.60
N ASN A 214 -63.97 -38.44 15.00
CA ASN A 214 -64.81 -39.46 15.57
C ASN A 214 -64.04 -40.17 16.72
N PRO A 215 -64.55 -40.14 17.97
CA PRO A 215 -63.82 -40.64 19.13
C PRO A 215 -63.68 -42.17 19.14
N ASP A 216 -64.59 -42.91 18.48
CA ASP A 216 -64.60 -44.37 18.50
C ASP A 216 -63.65 -44.96 17.44
N THR A 217 -63.55 -44.31 16.29
CA THR A 217 -62.70 -44.76 15.17
C THR A 217 -61.35 -44.03 15.11
N GLU A 218 -61.19 -42.94 15.86
CA GLU A 218 -60.05 -42.01 15.79
C GLU A 218 -59.78 -41.47 14.38
N GLN A 219 -60.83 -41.40 13.54
CA GLN A 219 -60.75 -40.89 12.17
C GLN A 219 -61.36 -39.49 12.07
N ILE A 220 -60.74 -38.66 11.23
CA ILE A 220 -61.26 -37.33 10.88
C ILE A 220 -62.47 -37.53 9.97
N GLU A 221 -63.60 -36.93 10.34
CA GLU A 221 -64.82 -36.99 9.55
C GLU A 221 -64.71 -36.06 8.32
N PRO A 222 -65.15 -36.49 7.13
CA PRO A 222 -65.08 -35.68 5.91
C PRO A 222 -66.11 -34.55 5.87
N GLU A 223 -67.18 -34.69 6.66
CA GLU A 223 -68.25 -33.71 6.85
C GLU A 223 -68.47 -33.49 8.35
N PRO A 224 -68.79 -32.26 8.79
CA PRO A 224 -68.83 -31.04 8.00
C PRO A 224 -67.42 -30.53 7.64
N ASN A 225 -67.35 -29.82 6.53
CA ASN A 225 -66.12 -29.16 6.11
C ASN A 225 -66.38 -27.68 5.80
N GLY A 226 -65.30 -26.92 5.63
CA GLY A 226 -65.40 -25.51 5.37
C GLY A 226 -64.21 -24.97 4.63
N THR A 227 -64.40 -23.77 4.09
CA THR A 227 -63.38 -23.04 3.35
C THR A 227 -63.30 -21.60 3.84
N GLY A 228 -62.17 -20.97 3.56
CA GLY A 228 -61.96 -19.56 3.84
C GLY A 228 -60.54 -19.11 3.54
N THR A 229 -60.00 -18.24 4.38
CA THR A 229 -58.71 -17.57 4.15
C THR A 229 -57.77 -17.77 5.32
N SER A 230 -56.48 -17.78 5.03
CA SER A 230 -55.44 -17.88 6.06
C SER A 230 -54.33 -16.87 5.84
N MET A 231 -53.78 -16.38 6.95
CA MET A 231 -52.54 -15.64 6.98
C MET A 231 -51.54 -16.25 7.95
N ALA A 232 -50.26 -16.06 7.67
CA ALA A 232 -49.18 -16.52 8.54
C ALA A 232 -48.04 -15.52 8.56
N ALA A 233 -47.52 -15.21 9.74
CA ALA A 233 -46.29 -14.46 9.93
C ALA A 233 -45.30 -15.31 10.72
N ALA A 234 -44.03 -15.35 10.31
CA ALA A 234 -42.99 -16.05 11.04
C ALA A 234 -41.70 -15.24 11.14
N LEU A 235 -41.05 -15.34 12.30
CA LEU A 235 -39.70 -14.85 12.55
C LEU A 235 -38.79 -16.05 12.83
N GLY A 236 -37.73 -16.15 12.04
CA GLY A 236 -36.83 -17.29 12.04
C GLY A 236 -35.37 -16.93 12.21
N ILE A 237 -34.61 -17.80 12.88
CA ILE A 237 -33.16 -17.83 12.78
C ILE A 237 -32.74 -19.07 11.99
N ARG A 238 -31.71 -18.92 11.14
CA ARG A 238 -31.19 -19.98 10.25
C ARG A 238 -29.68 -20.03 10.35
N PHE A 239 -29.11 -21.21 10.47
CA PHE A 239 -27.66 -21.48 10.46
C PHE A 239 -27.30 -22.25 9.20
N ILE A 240 -26.26 -21.81 8.50
CA ILE A 240 -25.85 -22.34 7.20
C ILE A 240 -24.75 -23.38 7.39
N ILE A 241 -25.02 -24.63 7.00
CA ILE A 241 -24.12 -25.77 7.25
C ILE A 241 -22.97 -25.85 6.24
N ASP A 242 -23.18 -25.36 5.02
CA ASP A 242 -22.19 -25.40 3.93
C ASP A 242 -22.07 -24.04 3.22
N PRO A 243 -21.37 -23.04 3.81
CA PRO A 243 -21.40 -21.68 3.28
C PRO A 243 -20.67 -21.48 1.94
N GLY A 244 -19.81 -22.42 1.53
CA GLY A 244 -18.94 -22.30 0.33
C GLY A 244 -19.42 -23.04 -0.93
N LYS A 245 -20.49 -23.83 -0.85
CA LYS A 245 -21.00 -24.61 -2.00
C LYS A 245 -22.01 -23.79 -2.82
N VAL A 246 -22.22 -24.18 -4.07
CA VAL A 246 -23.25 -23.57 -4.97
C VAL A 246 -24.66 -23.83 -4.42
N ASN A 247 -24.86 -25.02 -3.84
CA ASN A 247 -26.08 -25.42 -3.15
C ASN A 247 -25.79 -25.32 -1.66
N ARG A 248 -26.59 -24.53 -0.95
CA ARG A 248 -26.42 -24.28 0.48
C ARG A 248 -27.62 -24.83 1.23
N PHE A 249 -27.35 -25.35 2.41
CA PHE A 249 -28.37 -25.88 3.31
C PHE A 249 -28.39 -25.06 4.59
N SER A 250 -29.58 -24.83 5.13
CA SER A 250 -29.72 -24.26 6.45
C SER A 250 -30.66 -25.05 7.34
N ILE A 251 -30.38 -24.97 8.64
CA ILE A 251 -31.25 -25.46 9.70
C ILE A 251 -31.64 -24.28 10.58
N GLY A 252 -32.81 -24.32 11.20
CA GLY A 252 -33.24 -23.20 12.01
C GLY A 252 -34.49 -23.45 12.82
N VAL A 253 -34.96 -22.37 13.46
CA VAL A 253 -36.16 -22.36 14.27
C VAL A 253 -36.98 -21.13 13.91
N ASP A 254 -38.29 -21.31 13.77
CA ASP A 254 -39.27 -20.25 13.52
C ASP A 254 -40.24 -20.12 14.69
N LEU A 255 -40.47 -18.87 15.09
CA LEU A 255 -41.66 -18.48 15.85
C LEU A 255 -42.71 -18.05 14.83
N ARG A 256 -43.85 -18.74 14.80
CA ARG A 256 -44.93 -18.45 13.84
C ARG A 256 -46.21 -18.08 14.57
N HIS A 257 -46.86 -17.05 14.05
CA HIS A 257 -48.26 -16.77 14.30
C HIS A 257 -49.05 -16.96 13.01
N SER A 258 -50.21 -17.60 13.08
CA SER A 258 -51.14 -17.63 11.95
C SER A 258 -52.56 -17.45 12.39
N TYR A 259 -53.37 -16.96 11.47
CA TYR A 259 -54.79 -16.74 11.68
C TYR A 259 -55.55 -17.27 10.47
N THR A 260 -56.40 -18.26 10.71
CA THR A 260 -57.17 -18.96 9.69
C THR A 260 -58.65 -18.76 9.97
N LYS A 261 -59.37 -18.21 9.00
CA LYS A 261 -60.81 -17.95 9.08
C LYS A 261 -61.52 -18.93 8.17
N ILE A 262 -62.40 -19.76 8.74
CA ILE A 262 -63.28 -20.68 8.03
C ILE A 262 -64.70 -20.14 8.15
N ASN A 263 -65.19 -19.51 7.10
CA ASN A 263 -66.45 -18.75 7.11
C ASN A 263 -67.44 -19.17 6.03
N ASN A 264 -67.13 -20.23 5.29
CA ASN A 264 -68.03 -20.87 4.36
C ASN A 264 -68.08 -22.35 4.70
N ILE A 265 -69.09 -22.74 5.48
CA ILE A 265 -69.27 -24.09 6.00
C ILE A 265 -70.23 -24.86 5.10
N ILE A 266 -69.85 -26.07 4.75
CA ILE A 266 -70.59 -27.01 3.92
C ILE A 266 -70.98 -28.18 4.83
N ASP A 267 -72.25 -28.18 5.22
CA ASP A 267 -72.83 -29.19 6.10
C ASP A 267 -74.18 -29.66 5.57
N PRO A 268 -74.21 -30.51 4.53
CA PRO A 268 -75.45 -30.96 3.89
C PRO A 268 -76.30 -31.86 4.81
N SER A 269 -75.66 -32.45 5.81
CA SER A 269 -76.27 -33.37 6.78
C SER A 269 -76.68 -32.66 8.08
N ASP A 270 -76.47 -31.34 8.16
CA ASP A 270 -76.80 -30.49 9.32
C ASP A 270 -76.28 -31.12 10.64
N LEU A 271 -74.99 -31.43 10.68
CA LEU A 271 -74.30 -32.09 11.78
C LEU A 271 -73.72 -31.11 12.80
N THR A 272 -73.74 -29.81 12.52
CA THR A 272 -73.21 -28.80 13.44
C THR A 272 -74.00 -27.49 13.45
N PRO A 273 -74.14 -26.85 14.63
CA PRO A 273 -74.65 -25.47 14.71
C PRO A 273 -73.66 -24.40 14.26
N MET A 274 -72.41 -24.76 13.94
CA MET A 274 -71.36 -23.80 13.62
C MET A 274 -71.51 -23.29 12.18
N ASN A 275 -71.50 -21.98 11.99
CA ASN A 275 -71.46 -21.35 10.65
C ASN A 275 -70.15 -20.66 10.31
N ARG A 276 -69.28 -20.45 11.32
CA ARG A 276 -67.91 -19.97 11.12
C ARG A 276 -67.06 -20.33 12.33
N PHE A 277 -65.76 -20.54 12.09
CA PHE A 277 -64.77 -20.44 13.17
C PHE A 277 -63.45 -19.86 12.67
N ASP A 278 -62.72 -19.25 13.60
CA ASP A 278 -61.41 -18.66 13.36
C ASP A 278 -60.37 -19.31 14.28
N LEU A 279 -59.19 -19.64 13.75
CA LEU A 279 -58.10 -20.27 14.49
C LEU A 279 -56.90 -19.33 14.53
N ALA A 280 -56.46 -18.93 15.72
CA ALA A 280 -55.23 -18.18 15.94
C ALA A 280 -54.14 -19.11 16.49
N ASN A 281 -53.19 -19.50 15.65
CA ASN A 281 -52.11 -20.40 16.04
C ASN A 281 -50.86 -19.62 16.46
N TYR A 282 -50.20 -20.08 17.52
CA TYR A 282 -48.86 -19.67 17.91
C TYR A 282 -47.99 -20.91 18.11
N GLY A 283 -46.80 -20.96 17.52
CA GLY A 283 -45.95 -22.16 17.64
C GLY A 283 -44.49 -21.95 17.32
N VAL A 284 -43.73 -23.01 17.59
CA VAL A 284 -42.29 -23.12 17.35
C VAL A 284 -42.04 -24.23 16.33
N TYR A 285 -41.29 -23.92 15.28
CA TYR A 285 -41.09 -24.83 14.16
C TYR A 285 -39.62 -25.01 13.84
N PHE A 286 -39.15 -26.26 13.82
CA PHE A 286 -37.84 -26.58 13.29
C PHE A 286 -37.87 -26.49 11.77
N THR A 287 -36.86 -25.85 11.19
CA THR A 287 -36.80 -25.55 9.75
C THR A 287 -35.58 -26.17 9.10
N LEU A 288 -35.79 -26.74 7.91
CA LEU A 288 -34.76 -27.21 6.99
C LEU A 288 -34.96 -26.51 5.65
N SER A 289 -33.90 -25.97 5.06
CA SER A 289 -33.99 -25.36 3.73
C SER A 289 -32.77 -25.64 2.86
N ALA A 290 -33.01 -25.63 1.55
CA ALA A 290 -31.98 -25.73 0.52
C ALA A 290 -32.12 -24.56 -0.44
N PHE A 291 -31.03 -23.83 -0.73
CA PHE A 291 -31.04 -22.63 -1.57
C PHE A 291 -29.78 -22.47 -2.41
N TYR A 292 -29.91 -21.75 -3.51
CA TYR A 292 -28.86 -21.50 -4.49
C TYR A 292 -28.42 -20.04 -4.47
N GLY A 293 -27.12 -19.82 -4.51
CA GLY A 293 -26.53 -18.49 -4.46
C GLY A 293 -26.28 -18.00 -3.03
N GLY A 294 -26.20 -16.67 -2.86
CA GLY A 294 -25.88 -16.11 -1.56
C GLY A 294 -24.44 -16.37 -1.09
N LYS A 295 -23.47 -16.70 -1.96
CA LYS A 295 -22.07 -16.86 -1.56
C LYS A 295 -21.36 -15.51 -1.49
N ASN A 296 -20.37 -15.41 -0.59
CA ASN A 296 -19.47 -14.25 -0.57
C ASN A 296 -18.66 -14.22 -1.86
N THR A 297 -18.43 -13.02 -2.39
CA THR A 297 -17.49 -12.79 -3.50
C THR A 297 -16.18 -12.21 -2.98
N ILE A 298 -15.22 -12.03 -3.88
CA ILE A 298 -13.98 -11.31 -3.58
C ILE A 298 -14.22 -9.83 -3.21
N GLY A 299 -15.38 -9.26 -3.58
CA GLY A 299 -15.77 -7.92 -3.14
C GLY A 299 -16.11 -7.87 -1.65
N ASP A 300 -16.79 -8.89 -1.12
CA ASP A 300 -17.09 -8.99 0.32
C ASP A 300 -15.80 -9.19 1.12
N GLU A 301 -14.88 -9.99 0.59
CA GLU A 301 -13.55 -10.18 1.17
C GLU A 301 -12.74 -8.87 1.16
N ALA A 302 -12.73 -8.16 0.02
CA ALA A 302 -12.08 -6.86 -0.12
C ALA A 302 -12.61 -5.86 0.92
N LYS A 303 -13.92 -5.85 1.13
CA LYS A 303 -14.54 -4.98 2.14
C LYS A 303 -14.15 -5.35 3.56
N GLY A 304 -14.09 -6.65 3.87
CA GLY A 304 -13.56 -7.11 5.16
C GLY A 304 -12.11 -6.71 5.41
N ILE A 305 -11.26 -6.71 4.38
CA ILE A 305 -9.87 -6.24 4.45
C ILE A 305 -9.81 -4.71 4.59
N TYR A 306 -10.64 -3.97 3.86
CA TYR A 306 -10.76 -2.52 3.96
C TYR A 306 -11.05 -2.08 5.40
N PHE A 307 -12.04 -2.72 6.04
CA PHE A 307 -12.36 -2.40 7.43
C PHE A 307 -11.27 -2.82 8.42
N ARG A 308 -10.33 -3.70 8.04
CA ARG A 308 -9.11 -3.99 8.82
C ARG A 308 -7.95 -3.05 8.51
N LYS A 309 -8.20 -1.95 7.80
CA LYS A 309 -7.23 -0.90 7.45
C LYS A 309 -6.09 -1.35 6.53
N ASP A 310 -6.23 -2.49 5.85
CA ASP A 310 -5.30 -2.90 4.78
C ASP A 310 -5.83 -2.48 3.40
N TYR A 311 -5.69 -1.19 3.12
CA TYR A 311 -6.21 -0.56 1.91
C TYR A 311 -5.50 -1.01 0.64
N ILE A 312 -4.23 -1.38 0.73
CA ILE A 312 -3.45 -1.89 -0.41
C ILE A 312 -4.04 -3.22 -0.90
N SER A 313 -4.22 -4.18 0.01
CA SER A 313 -4.81 -5.48 -0.33
C SER A 313 -6.28 -5.35 -0.71
N ALA A 314 -7.04 -4.50 0.00
CA ALA A 314 -8.44 -4.24 -0.29
C ALA A 314 -8.62 -3.70 -1.71
N LYS A 315 -7.86 -2.66 -2.10
CA LYS A 315 -7.87 -2.10 -3.46
C LYS A 315 -7.64 -3.16 -4.52
N LYS A 316 -6.61 -3.99 -4.35
CA LYS A 316 -6.28 -5.06 -5.31
C LYS A 316 -7.47 -6.01 -5.51
N LYS A 317 -8.14 -6.40 -4.42
CA LYS A 317 -9.30 -7.29 -4.47
C LYS A 317 -10.56 -6.61 -5.02
N PHE A 318 -10.81 -5.34 -4.71
CA PHE A 318 -11.90 -4.59 -5.34
C PHE A 318 -11.71 -4.45 -6.84
N VAL A 319 -10.50 -4.16 -7.31
CA VAL A 319 -10.20 -4.12 -8.76
C VAL A 319 -10.41 -5.49 -9.40
N HIS A 320 -10.06 -6.58 -8.71
CA HIS A 320 -10.35 -7.94 -9.19
C HIS A 320 -11.86 -8.21 -9.25
N PHE A 321 -12.61 -7.81 -8.23
CA PHE A 321 -14.07 -7.89 -8.22
C PHE A 321 -14.70 -7.16 -9.41
N LEU A 322 -14.26 -5.93 -9.69
CA LEU A 322 -14.75 -5.12 -10.82
C LEU A 322 -14.48 -5.74 -12.20
N LYS A 323 -13.43 -6.56 -12.32
CA LYS A 323 -13.11 -7.34 -13.53
C LYS A 323 -13.94 -8.62 -13.62
N GLN A 324 -14.11 -9.32 -12.50
CA GLN A 324 -14.82 -10.59 -12.44
C GLN A 324 -16.34 -10.44 -12.56
N PHE A 325 -16.90 -9.35 -12.02
CA PHE A 325 -18.34 -9.09 -11.98
C PHE A 325 -18.69 -7.74 -12.64
N PRO A 326 -18.50 -7.60 -13.96
CA PRO A 326 -18.66 -6.30 -14.64
C PRO A 326 -20.10 -5.76 -14.58
N ALA A 327 -21.10 -6.63 -14.49
CA ALA A 327 -22.53 -6.28 -14.45
C ALA A 327 -23.14 -6.32 -13.03
N HIS A 328 -22.33 -6.38 -11.97
CA HIS A 328 -22.85 -6.42 -10.60
C HIS A 328 -23.58 -5.11 -10.24
N ALA A 329 -24.76 -5.18 -9.62
CA ALA A 329 -25.54 -3.98 -9.27
C ALA A 329 -24.77 -2.99 -8.38
N ASN A 330 -24.00 -3.51 -7.42
CA ASN A 330 -23.15 -2.68 -6.53
C ASN A 330 -21.74 -2.37 -7.08
N ARG A 331 -21.52 -2.44 -8.40
CA ARG A 331 -20.24 -2.07 -9.03
C ARG A 331 -19.76 -0.68 -8.61
N TYR A 332 -20.66 0.31 -8.63
CA TYR A 332 -20.35 1.69 -8.25
C TYR A 332 -19.80 1.81 -6.81
N ARG A 333 -20.26 0.94 -5.90
CA ARG A 333 -19.76 0.88 -4.51
C ARG A 333 -18.33 0.34 -4.45
N ALA A 334 -18.01 -0.69 -5.23
CA ALA A 334 -16.65 -1.19 -5.33
C ALA A 334 -15.70 -0.14 -5.94
N GLU A 335 -16.14 0.62 -6.95
CA GLU A 335 -15.38 1.75 -7.50
C GLU A 335 -15.17 2.87 -6.46
N MET A 336 -16.18 3.16 -5.64
CA MET A 336 -16.06 4.09 -4.51
C MET A 336 -15.02 3.60 -3.49
N TYR A 337 -15.06 2.32 -3.08
CA TYR A 337 -14.05 1.76 -2.17
C TYR A 337 -12.63 1.80 -2.77
N VAL A 338 -12.47 1.63 -4.09
CA VAL A 338 -11.15 1.81 -4.74
C VAL A 338 -10.64 3.25 -4.58
N LYS A 339 -11.53 4.25 -4.72
CA LYS A 339 -11.18 5.67 -4.49
C LYS A 339 -10.81 5.93 -3.03
N GLU A 340 -11.59 5.43 -2.09
CA GLU A 340 -11.29 5.53 -0.66
C GLU A 340 -9.96 4.87 -0.30
N CYS A 341 -9.69 3.67 -0.84
CA CYS A 341 -8.39 3.03 -0.66
C CYS A 341 -7.26 3.91 -1.20
N ASN A 342 -7.39 4.50 -2.39
CA ASN A 342 -6.36 5.40 -2.93
C ASN A 342 -6.07 6.58 -2.00
N LYS A 343 -7.10 7.15 -1.36
CA LYS A 343 -6.94 8.23 -0.38
C LYS A 343 -6.24 7.76 0.90
N LYS A 344 -6.53 6.54 1.36
CA LYS A 344 -6.04 6.01 2.65
C LYS A 344 -4.71 5.26 2.58
N ILE A 345 -4.28 4.80 1.40
CA ILE A 345 -3.01 4.09 1.22
C ILE A 345 -1.79 4.90 1.73
N PRO A 346 -1.65 6.20 1.44
CA PRO A 346 -0.54 7.00 1.98
C PRO A 346 -0.48 6.99 3.51
N TYR A 347 -1.64 7.09 4.18
CA TYR A 347 -1.72 7.01 5.64
C TYR A 347 -1.29 5.65 6.17
N GLN A 348 -1.77 4.54 5.58
CA GLN A 348 -1.32 3.20 5.96
C GLN A 348 0.20 3.03 5.84
N ILE A 349 0.80 3.55 4.76
CA ILE A 349 2.27 3.48 4.57
C ILE A 349 2.99 4.39 5.56
N MET A 350 2.42 5.55 5.89
CA MET A 350 2.96 6.45 6.92
C MET A 350 2.95 5.78 8.30
N ASP A 351 1.86 5.12 8.67
CA ASP A 351 1.76 4.37 9.93
C ASP A 351 2.82 3.27 10.02
N GLU A 352 3.07 2.54 8.92
CA GLU A 352 4.19 1.60 8.84
C GLU A 352 5.57 2.29 9.02
N GLY A 353 5.72 3.52 8.52
CA GLY A 353 6.91 4.35 8.70
C GLY A 353 7.13 4.76 10.16
N LEU A 354 6.06 5.18 10.84
CA LEU A 354 6.10 5.54 12.26
C LEU A 354 6.57 4.36 13.13
N LEU A 355 6.12 3.14 12.83
CA LEU A 355 6.59 1.93 13.53
C LEU A 355 8.10 1.68 13.40
N PHE A 356 8.73 2.08 12.29
CA PHE A 356 10.19 2.02 12.14
C PHE A 356 10.89 3.17 12.86
N ASP A 357 10.29 4.35 12.84
CA ASP A 357 10.81 5.55 13.50
C ASP A 357 10.86 5.37 15.02
N ASP A 358 9.80 4.80 15.60
CA ASP A 358 9.70 4.45 17.03
C ASP A 358 10.78 3.44 17.47
N LYS A 359 11.27 2.62 16.54
CA LYS A 359 12.39 1.67 16.75
C LYS A 359 13.77 2.28 16.50
N GLY A 360 13.82 3.54 16.05
CA GLY A 360 15.05 4.22 15.67
C GLY A 360 15.58 3.83 14.27
N GLU A 361 14.84 3.05 13.49
CA GLU A 361 15.21 2.60 12.14
C GLU A 361 14.94 3.68 11.08
N THR A 362 15.55 4.85 11.23
CA THR A 362 15.25 6.07 10.44
C THR A 362 15.38 5.91 8.93
N GLU A 363 16.30 5.07 8.43
CA GLU A 363 16.44 4.83 6.98
C GLU A 363 15.23 4.07 6.41
N ARG A 364 14.70 3.09 7.15
CA ARG A 364 13.49 2.37 6.75
C ARG A 364 12.25 3.25 6.86
N ALA A 365 12.17 4.06 7.92
CA ALA A 365 11.11 5.05 8.11
C ALA A 365 11.08 6.05 6.93
N LEU A 366 12.24 6.60 6.56
CA LEU A 366 12.38 7.50 5.40
C LEU A 366 11.89 6.83 4.10
N GLY A 367 12.30 5.58 3.86
CA GLY A 367 11.82 4.81 2.70
C GLY A 367 10.30 4.69 2.66
N LYS A 368 9.66 4.47 3.82
CA LYS A 368 8.19 4.45 3.93
C LYS A 368 7.57 5.83 3.68
N TYR A 369 8.09 6.89 4.28
CA TYR A 369 7.54 8.25 4.08
C TYR A 369 7.65 8.72 2.63
N LEU A 370 8.78 8.48 1.96
CA LEU A 370 8.95 8.78 0.53
C LEU A 370 7.99 7.94 -0.33
N THR A 371 7.83 6.66 0.01
CA THR A 371 6.85 5.79 -0.67
C THR A 371 5.43 6.31 -0.47
N ALA A 372 5.03 6.66 0.76
CA ALA A 372 3.72 7.22 1.07
C ALA A 372 3.46 8.49 0.25
N LYS A 373 4.42 9.43 0.24
CA LYS A 373 4.36 10.68 -0.54
C LYS A 373 4.16 10.42 -2.03
N SER A 374 4.88 9.45 -2.60
CA SER A 374 4.73 9.06 -4.01
C SER A 374 3.36 8.43 -4.37
N LYS A 375 2.62 7.95 -3.37
CA LYS A 375 1.30 7.32 -3.52
C LYS A 375 0.15 8.28 -3.25
N VAL A 376 0.43 9.54 -2.89
CA VAL A 376 -0.59 10.56 -2.73
C VAL A 376 -1.19 10.89 -4.12
N VAL A 377 -2.41 10.42 -4.37
CA VAL A 377 -3.13 10.62 -5.64
C VAL A 377 -4.01 11.88 -5.62
N THR A 378 -4.39 12.33 -4.42
CA THR A 378 -5.20 13.52 -4.18
C THR A 378 -4.33 14.65 -3.64
N ASN A 379 -4.66 15.92 -3.89
CA ASN A 379 -4.01 17.06 -3.22
C ASN A 379 -4.45 17.16 -1.74
N ASP A 380 -4.30 16.07 -1.00
CA ASP A 380 -4.57 16.01 0.43
C ASP A 380 -3.40 16.67 1.15
N THR A 381 -3.57 17.94 1.48
CA THR A 381 -2.51 18.76 2.08
C THR A 381 -2.10 18.23 3.45
N LEU A 382 -3.03 17.66 4.22
CA LEU A 382 -2.76 17.19 5.57
C LEU A 382 -1.72 16.07 5.60
N ILE A 383 -1.85 15.06 4.73
CA ILE A 383 -0.86 13.97 4.67
C ILE A 383 0.46 14.43 4.06
N ILE A 384 0.44 15.35 3.09
CA ILE A 384 1.66 15.90 2.50
C ILE A 384 2.45 16.65 3.57
N ASP A 385 1.80 17.56 4.29
CA ASP A 385 2.45 18.35 5.34
C ASP A 385 3.00 17.45 6.46
N ALA A 386 2.25 16.42 6.86
CA ALA A 386 2.68 15.46 7.87
C ALA A 386 3.90 14.63 7.42
N LEU A 387 3.91 14.17 6.16
CA LEU A 387 5.06 13.44 5.60
C LEU A 387 6.27 14.35 5.46
N ASP A 388 6.09 15.58 5.01
CA ASP A 388 7.17 16.55 4.82
C ASP A 388 7.81 16.91 6.16
N PHE A 389 7.00 17.10 7.20
CA PHE A 389 7.48 17.27 8.56
C PHE A 389 8.36 16.10 9.00
N ARG A 390 7.91 14.86 8.84
CA ARG A 390 8.68 13.66 9.24
C ARG A 390 9.98 13.48 8.44
N ILE A 391 9.93 13.73 7.14
CA ILE A 391 11.11 13.68 6.26
C ILE A 391 12.13 14.73 6.69
N ASP A 392 11.67 15.94 7.03
CA ASP A 392 12.52 17.02 7.53
C ASP A 392 13.13 16.73 8.91
N GLU A 393 12.39 16.08 9.81
CA GLU A 393 12.93 15.63 11.11
C GLU A 393 14.10 14.66 10.90
N ILE A 394 13.94 13.66 10.01
CA ILE A 394 15.01 12.72 9.66
C ILE A 394 16.19 13.46 9.04
N ALA A 395 15.93 14.39 8.10
CA ALA A 395 16.97 15.19 7.47
C ALA A 395 17.79 15.96 8.51
N ARG A 396 17.13 16.65 9.44
CA ARG A 396 17.80 17.40 10.52
C ARG A 396 18.61 16.48 11.44
N LYS A 397 18.07 15.32 11.80
CA LYS A 397 18.78 14.33 12.63
C LYS A 397 20.04 13.82 11.94
N TRP A 398 19.95 13.50 10.64
CA TRP A 398 21.11 13.06 9.87
C TRP A 398 22.12 14.17 9.61
N MET A 399 21.67 15.42 9.45
CA MET A 399 22.57 16.57 9.38
C MET A 399 23.33 16.79 10.68
N ASN A 400 22.67 16.68 11.85
CA ASN A 400 23.34 16.77 13.15
C ASN A 400 24.40 15.66 13.34
N GLN A 401 24.12 14.46 12.85
CA GLN A 401 25.09 13.36 12.81
C GLN A 401 26.26 13.70 11.87
N ALA A 402 26.00 14.28 10.69
CA ALA A 402 27.05 14.72 9.77
C ALA A 402 27.95 15.79 10.40
N GLU A 403 27.39 16.75 11.15
CA GLU A 403 28.17 17.76 11.90
C GLU A 403 29.04 17.11 12.99
N THR A 404 28.53 16.06 13.66
CA THR A 404 29.31 15.31 14.67
C THR A 404 30.50 14.58 14.03
N ILE A 405 30.28 13.92 12.88
CA ILE A 405 31.33 13.26 12.10
C ILE A 405 32.36 14.29 11.61
N LEU A 406 31.88 15.46 11.17
CA LEU A 406 32.71 16.57 10.73
C LEU A 406 33.61 17.08 11.86
N GLY A 407 33.06 17.25 13.06
CA GLY A 407 33.81 17.65 14.26
C GLY A 407 34.90 16.66 14.68
N ASN A 408 34.77 15.39 14.30
CA ASN A 408 35.79 14.35 14.50
C ASN A 408 36.82 14.28 13.34
N GLU A 409 36.86 15.29 12.47
CA GLU A 409 37.73 15.39 11.28
C GLU A 409 37.53 14.27 10.23
N GLN A 410 36.42 13.55 10.28
CA GLN A 410 36.06 12.50 9.31
C GLN A 410 35.35 13.11 8.09
N TYR A 411 36.06 13.98 7.35
CA TYR A 411 35.46 14.84 6.34
C TYR A 411 34.77 14.08 5.20
N ILE A 412 35.35 12.97 4.73
CA ILE A 412 34.77 12.17 3.64
C ILE A 412 33.44 11.57 4.09
N ASP A 413 33.38 10.99 5.29
CA ASP A 413 32.17 10.34 5.81
C ASP A 413 31.07 11.36 6.09
N ALA A 414 31.43 12.52 6.65
CA ALA A 414 30.51 13.63 6.85
C ALA A 414 29.91 14.11 5.51
N TYR A 415 30.75 14.29 4.48
CA TYR A 415 30.28 14.66 3.15
C TYR A 415 29.39 13.58 2.51
N GLN A 416 29.74 12.29 2.64
CA GLN A 416 28.87 11.21 2.14
C GLN A 416 27.51 11.22 2.83
N MET A 417 27.46 11.52 4.13
CA MET A 417 26.21 11.63 4.86
C MET A 417 25.35 12.79 4.36
N VAL A 418 25.93 13.98 4.19
CA VAL A 418 25.20 15.13 3.61
C VAL A 418 24.75 14.85 2.18
N LYS A 419 25.56 14.15 1.39
CA LYS A 419 25.19 13.70 0.04
C LYS A 419 23.97 12.77 0.04
N LYS A 420 23.83 11.91 1.05
CA LYS A 420 22.62 11.11 1.24
C LYS A 420 21.42 12.00 1.59
N VAL A 421 21.57 12.95 2.51
CA VAL A 421 20.48 13.89 2.89
C VAL A 421 20.01 14.73 1.70
N ALA A 422 20.94 15.20 0.86
CA ALA A 422 20.63 15.98 -0.32
C ALA A 422 19.77 15.25 -1.37
N GLN A 423 19.66 13.91 -1.29
CA GLN A 423 18.79 13.14 -2.19
C GLN A 423 17.29 13.34 -1.87
N PHE A 424 16.95 13.81 -0.67
CA PHE A 424 15.56 13.90 -0.23
C PHE A 424 15.20 15.18 0.55
N SER A 425 16.16 16.06 0.86
CA SER A 425 15.91 17.31 1.59
C SER A 425 16.79 18.47 1.12
N ASP A 426 16.17 19.65 1.04
CA ASP A 426 16.82 20.91 0.68
C ASP A 426 17.89 21.36 1.69
N ILE A 427 17.80 20.91 2.95
CA ILE A 427 18.83 21.20 3.96
C ILE A 427 20.16 20.55 3.54
N GLY A 428 20.11 19.30 3.08
CA GLY A 428 21.29 18.60 2.57
C GLY A 428 21.86 19.28 1.32
N THR A 429 20.99 19.60 0.36
CA THR A 429 21.39 20.27 -0.90
C THR A 429 22.12 21.59 -0.65
N ARG A 430 21.61 22.42 0.28
CA ARG A 430 22.27 23.69 0.66
C ARG A 430 23.59 23.48 1.40
N ALA A 431 23.73 22.39 2.15
CA ALA A 431 24.93 22.09 2.93
C ALA A 431 26.06 21.42 2.12
N LEU A 432 25.78 20.84 0.95
CA LEU A 432 26.75 20.09 0.14
C LEU A 432 28.06 20.85 -0.10
N LYS A 433 27.96 22.13 -0.51
CA LYS A 433 29.14 22.96 -0.83
C LYS A 433 30.03 23.16 0.41
N ARG A 434 29.41 23.42 1.57
CA ARG A 434 30.12 23.57 2.85
C ARG A 434 30.84 22.28 3.24
N PHE A 435 30.19 21.12 3.15
CA PHE A 435 30.85 19.86 3.53
C PHE A 435 31.92 19.42 2.52
N GLN A 436 31.74 19.72 1.24
CA GLN A 436 32.77 19.46 0.22
C GLN A 436 34.05 20.26 0.49
N SER A 437 33.94 21.50 0.97
CA SER A 437 35.11 22.31 1.29
C SER A 437 35.98 21.68 2.39
N TYR A 438 35.38 21.01 3.37
CA TYR A 438 36.12 20.29 4.41
C TYR A 438 36.84 19.05 3.87
N VAL A 439 36.30 18.36 2.87
CA VAL A 439 37.00 17.26 2.20
C VAL A 439 38.28 17.79 1.52
N ILE A 440 38.17 18.91 0.81
CA ILE A 440 39.29 19.57 0.14
C ILE A 440 40.32 20.09 1.16
N LEU A 441 39.86 20.64 2.29
CA LEU A 441 40.71 21.02 3.42
C LEU A 441 41.51 19.81 3.94
N GLY A 442 40.85 18.66 4.11
CA GLY A 442 41.49 17.41 4.51
C GLY A 442 42.53 16.91 3.51
N GLU A 443 42.25 17.00 2.20
CA GLU A 443 43.23 16.72 1.14
C GLU A 443 44.47 17.63 1.28
N GLY A 444 44.25 18.92 1.54
CA GLY A 444 45.32 19.89 1.82
C GLY A 444 46.15 19.50 3.04
N LYS A 445 45.49 19.16 4.18
CA LYS A 445 46.16 18.71 5.41
C LYS A 445 47.02 17.46 5.15
N LYS A 446 46.51 16.51 4.36
CA LYS A 446 47.23 15.29 3.97
C LYS A 446 48.43 15.58 3.06
N LEU A 447 48.29 16.46 2.07
CA LEU A 447 49.41 16.88 1.22
C LEU A 447 50.49 17.60 2.02
N GLN A 448 50.09 18.43 2.97
CA GLN A 448 51.02 19.13 3.87
C GLN A 448 51.80 18.16 4.75
N SER A 449 51.16 17.11 5.28
CA SER A 449 51.85 16.13 6.14
C SER A 449 52.90 15.31 5.41
N ILE A 450 52.75 15.11 4.09
CA ILE A 450 53.76 14.48 3.22
C ILE A 450 54.63 15.50 2.46
N VAL A 451 54.61 16.77 2.89
CA VAL A 451 55.52 17.83 2.43
C VAL A 451 55.30 18.28 0.97
N ILE A 452 54.13 18.01 0.39
CA ILE A 452 53.74 18.53 -0.94
C ILE A 452 53.01 19.88 -0.76
N LEU A 453 53.76 20.89 -0.34
CA LEU A 453 53.22 22.13 0.22
C LEU A 453 52.53 23.06 -0.78
N GLY A 454 53.06 23.19 -2.01
CA GLY A 454 52.42 24.01 -3.05
C GLY A 454 51.03 23.49 -3.42
N LYS A 455 50.86 22.17 -3.54
CA LYS A 455 49.54 21.56 -3.79
C LYS A 455 48.61 21.67 -2.58
N ALA A 456 49.16 21.57 -1.36
CA ALA A 456 48.38 21.79 -0.14
C ALA A 456 47.81 23.21 -0.08
N MET A 457 48.61 24.23 -0.40
CA MET A 457 48.15 25.63 -0.44
C MET A 457 47.07 25.88 -1.46
N ASN A 458 47.17 25.29 -2.66
CA ASN A 458 46.11 25.36 -3.67
C ASN A 458 44.80 24.75 -3.16
N LYS A 459 44.87 23.59 -2.49
CA LYS A 459 43.71 22.94 -1.87
C LYS A 459 43.09 23.81 -0.77
N TYR A 460 43.91 24.49 0.04
CA TYR A 460 43.39 25.44 1.02
C TYR A 460 42.69 26.63 0.37
N THR A 461 43.22 27.20 -0.71
CA THR A 461 42.52 28.27 -1.44
C THR A 461 41.20 27.76 -2.04
N GLU A 462 41.20 26.58 -2.65
CA GLU A 462 39.99 25.94 -3.20
C GLU A 462 38.92 25.74 -2.11
N ALA A 463 39.31 25.26 -0.92
CA ALA A 463 38.40 25.10 0.21
C ALA A 463 37.82 26.45 0.70
N LEU A 464 38.63 27.51 0.74
CA LEU A 464 38.21 28.84 1.18
C LEU A 464 37.21 29.49 0.22
N GLU A 465 37.43 29.35 -1.09
CA GLU A 465 36.50 29.82 -2.13
C GLU A 465 35.13 29.12 -2.03
N MET A 466 35.12 27.86 -1.58
CA MET A 466 33.90 27.12 -1.37
C MET A 466 33.17 27.50 -0.07
N ASN A 467 33.92 27.75 1.00
CA ASN A 467 33.39 28.07 2.32
C ASN A 467 34.23 29.14 3.04
N GLY A 468 33.70 30.37 3.09
CA GLY A 468 34.33 31.49 3.78
C GLY A 468 34.49 31.31 5.29
N GLU A 469 33.70 30.44 5.94
CA GLU A 469 33.82 30.16 7.39
C GLU A 469 35.18 29.54 7.75
N LEU A 470 35.87 28.94 6.78
CA LEU A 470 37.19 28.33 6.98
C LEU A 470 38.34 29.34 7.02
N GLU A 471 38.07 30.64 6.85
CA GLU A 471 39.11 31.67 6.68
C GLU A 471 40.20 31.62 7.76
N PHE A 472 39.80 31.54 9.04
CA PHE A 472 40.75 31.51 10.14
C PHE A 472 41.61 30.24 10.15
N GLU A 473 40.97 29.06 10.02
CA GLU A 473 41.67 27.77 10.01
C GLU A 473 42.61 27.65 8.81
N ILE A 474 42.14 28.04 7.62
CA ILE A 474 42.91 28.01 6.38
C ILE A 474 44.11 28.95 6.46
N LYS A 475 43.95 30.17 6.99
CA LYS A 475 45.07 31.10 7.17
C LYS A 475 46.14 30.52 8.10
N ALA A 476 45.74 29.88 9.20
CA ALA A 476 46.69 29.23 10.11
C ALA A 476 47.45 28.08 9.42
N LEU A 477 46.74 27.23 8.65
CA LEU A 477 47.36 26.13 7.89
C LEU A 477 48.28 26.64 6.77
N GLN A 478 47.89 27.68 6.05
CA GLN A 478 48.72 28.33 5.03
C GLN A 478 49.98 28.94 5.63
N TYR A 479 49.86 29.58 6.80
CA TYR A 479 51.02 30.10 7.54
C TYR A 479 51.98 28.98 7.95
N GLN A 480 51.46 27.89 8.51
CA GLN A 480 52.26 26.72 8.88
C GLN A 480 52.94 26.07 7.67
N ALA A 481 52.21 25.92 6.56
CA ALA A 481 52.75 25.41 5.31
C ALA A 481 53.83 26.36 4.74
N GLY A 482 53.65 27.68 4.89
CA GLY A 482 54.63 28.70 4.52
C GLY A 482 55.93 28.56 5.31
N ILE A 483 55.86 28.35 6.62
CA ILE A 483 57.05 28.08 7.47
C ILE A 483 57.75 26.77 7.05
N GLN A 484 57.00 25.71 6.77
CA GLN A 484 57.58 24.45 6.32
C GLN A 484 58.28 24.60 4.96
N LEU A 485 57.66 25.33 4.03
CA LEU A 485 58.17 25.56 2.69
C LEU A 485 59.42 26.43 2.73
N ALA A 486 59.41 27.46 3.56
CA ALA A 486 60.57 28.29 3.90
C ALA A 486 61.76 27.46 4.44
N GLY A 487 61.50 26.52 5.35
CA GLY A 487 62.53 25.62 5.89
C GLY A 487 63.12 24.68 4.84
N LEU A 488 62.34 24.27 3.83
CA LEU A 488 62.78 23.43 2.72
C LEU A 488 63.49 24.24 1.63
N ALA A 489 62.98 25.42 1.28
CA ALA A 489 63.56 26.31 0.28
C ALA A 489 64.96 26.78 0.68
N ASN A 490 65.22 26.97 1.99
CA ASN A 490 66.56 27.21 2.50
C ASN A 490 67.54 26.05 2.19
N LYS A 491 67.02 24.85 1.91
CA LYS A 491 67.77 23.64 1.53
C LYS A 491 67.62 23.26 0.05
N ALA A 492 66.71 23.88 -0.69
CA ALA A 492 66.39 23.54 -2.06
C ALA A 492 67.17 24.40 -3.06
N ASP A 493 67.57 23.80 -4.19
CA ASP A 493 68.29 24.47 -5.27
C ASP A 493 67.44 24.63 -6.54
N GLU A 494 66.14 24.32 -6.48
CA GLU A 494 65.19 24.46 -7.58
C GLU A 494 64.43 25.80 -7.55
N PHE A 495 64.24 26.40 -8.72
CA PHE A 495 63.76 27.78 -8.89
C PHE A 495 62.28 27.94 -8.50
N GLU A 496 61.43 26.99 -8.90
CA GLU A 496 59.98 27.01 -8.68
C GLU A 496 59.62 26.87 -7.19
N GLU A 497 60.38 26.09 -6.43
CA GLU A 497 60.17 25.89 -4.99
C GLU A 497 60.51 27.17 -4.18
N ILE A 498 61.57 27.87 -4.57
CA ILE A 498 61.98 29.14 -3.95
C ILE A 498 60.92 30.23 -4.25
N GLN A 499 60.40 30.30 -5.48
CA GLN A 499 59.33 31.25 -5.83
C GLN A 499 58.04 31.00 -5.03
N MET A 500 57.61 29.74 -4.92
CA MET A 500 56.43 29.40 -4.12
C MET A 500 56.65 29.74 -2.63
N ALA A 501 57.86 29.51 -2.09
CA ALA A 501 58.20 29.85 -0.71
C ALA A 501 58.08 31.35 -0.43
N ILE A 502 58.63 32.18 -1.32
CA ILE A 502 58.57 33.65 -1.22
C ILE A 502 57.12 34.13 -1.25
N HIS A 503 56.34 33.71 -2.24
CA HIS A 503 54.95 34.14 -2.39
C HIS A 503 54.09 33.74 -1.17
N SER A 504 54.34 32.57 -0.59
CA SER A 504 53.61 32.10 0.59
C SER A 504 53.98 32.86 1.87
N LEU A 505 55.27 33.17 2.06
CA LEU A 505 55.71 34.03 3.16
C LEU A 505 55.19 35.47 3.01
N GLU A 506 55.09 35.98 1.78
CA GLU A 506 54.54 37.30 1.48
C GLU A 506 53.04 37.40 1.77
N ARG A 507 52.25 36.41 1.35
CA ARG A 507 50.83 36.32 1.76
C ARG A 507 50.69 36.24 3.28
N ALA A 508 51.49 35.38 3.93
CA ALA A 508 51.51 35.29 5.38
C ALA A 508 51.80 36.64 6.06
N ARG A 509 52.74 37.42 5.49
CA ARG A 509 53.09 38.77 5.95
C ARG A 509 51.98 39.78 5.79
N GLU A 510 51.33 39.81 4.63
CA GLU A 510 50.20 40.70 4.37
C GLU A 510 49.04 40.45 5.34
N PHE A 511 48.76 39.19 5.67
CA PHE A 511 47.62 38.85 6.54
C PHE A 511 47.91 38.94 8.05
N ALA A 512 49.12 38.62 8.50
CA ALA A 512 49.48 38.65 9.92
C ALA A 512 49.95 40.02 10.42
N GLY A 513 50.11 41.01 9.52
CA GLY A 513 50.72 42.31 9.84
C GLY A 513 52.23 42.21 10.13
N GLY A 514 52.85 41.07 9.81
CA GLY A 514 54.27 40.75 10.02
C GLY A 514 54.50 39.25 10.28
N ILE A 515 55.63 38.70 9.83
CA ILE A 515 55.99 37.28 10.01
C ILE A 515 57.14 37.04 11.00
N GLY A 516 57.56 38.07 11.73
CA GLY A 516 58.67 38.04 12.67
C GLY A 516 60.05 38.13 12.01
N ASN A 517 61.02 38.72 12.69
CA ASN A 517 62.33 39.12 12.13
C ASN A 517 63.07 37.97 11.42
N ARG A 518 63.00 36.74 11.94
CA ARG A 518 63.66 35.57 11.35
C ARG A 518 63.09 35.19 9.98
N ASN A 519 61.78 35.31 9.80
CA ASN A 519 61.12 34.97 8.54
C ASN A 519 61.19 36.12 7.53
N GLU A 520 61.20 37.39 8.00
CA GLU A 520 61.48 38.54 7.14
C GLU A 520 62.88 38.45 6.54
N GLN A 521 63.88 38.09 7.35
CA GLN A 521 65.24 37.85 6.87
C GLN A 521 65.28 36.71 5.85
N LEU A 522 64.50 35.65 6.08
CA LEU A 522 64.44 34.52 5.17
C LEU A 522 63.84 34.87 3.80
N ILE A 523 62.84 35.77 3.72
CA ILE A 523 62.34 36.29 2.43
C ILE A 523 63.48 36.96 1.65
N ILE A 524 64.30 37.76 2.34
CA ILE A 524 65.44 38.46 1.73
C ILE A 524 66.46 37.45 1.21
N ASP A 525 66.82 36.45 2.03
CA ASP A 525 67.79 35.42 1.67
C ASP A 525 67.31 34.58 0.48
N LEU A 526 66.04 34.16 0.46
CA LEU A 526 65.43 33.40 -0.63
C LEU A 526 65.36 34.23 -1.94
N ARG A 527 65.03 35.52 -1.87
CA ARG A 527 65.04 36.42 -3.04
C ARG A 527 66.45 36.60 -3.61
N SER A 528 67.45 36.69 -2.75
CA SER A 528 68.86 36.72 -3.18
C SER A 528 69.25 35.42 -3.89
N LYS A 529 68.93 34.27 -3.29
CA LYS A 529 69.19 32.95 -3.87
C LYS A 529 68.50 32.76 -5.23
N LEU A 530 67.25 33.23 -5.36
CA LEU A 530 66.51 33.20 -6.62
C LEU A 530 67.19 34.03 -7.72
N SER A 531 67.67 35.23 -7.37
CA SER A 531 68.40 36.10 -8.30
C SER A 531 69.72 35.48 -8.77
N ASP A 532 70.44 34.79 -7.89
CA ASP A 532 71.70 34.13 -8.23
C ASP A 532 71.49 32.89 -9.11
N LEU A 533 70.43 32.11 -8.87
CA LEU A 533 70.00 31.02 -9.75
C LEU A 533 69.60 31.51 -11.15
N ASP A 534 68.88 32.63 -11.24
CA ASP A 534 68.47 33.24 -12.51
C ASP A 534 69.69 33.71 -13.33
N LYS A 535 70.65 34.39 -12.68
CA LYS A 535 71.93 34.77 -13.31
C LYS A 535 72.72 33.56 -13.79
N HIS A 536 72.70 32.45 -13.06
CA HIS A 536 73.38 31.22 -13.45
C HIS A 536 72.74 30.60 -14.70
N LYS A 537 71.39 30.49 -14.76
CA LYS A 537 70.68 30.03 -15.97
C LYS A 537 70.93 30.92 -17.18
N ALA A 538 70.89 32.25 -17.00
CA ALA A 538 71.19 33.20 -18.07
C ALA A 538 72.63 33.02 -18.60
N ARG A 539 73.61 32.79 -17.71
CA ARG A 539 75.00 32.50 -18.12
C ARG A 539 75.15 31.22 -18.93
N ILE A 540 74.42 30.16 -18.60
CA ILE A 540 74.41 28.91 -19.38
C ILE A 540 73.89 29.18 -20.79
N GLY A 541 72.72 29.83 -20.91
CA GLY A 541 72.14 30.14 -22.23
C GLY A 541 73.00 31.08 -23.07
N ILE A 542 73.66 32.07 -22.45
CA ILE A 542 74.65 32.91 -23.14
C ILE A 542 75.83 32.07 -23.62
N ASN A 543 76.35 31.15 -22.80
CA ASN A 543 77.47 30.30 -23.19
C ASN A 543 77.11 29.35 -24.35
N GLU A 544 75.92 28.76 -24.36
CA GLU A 544 75.45 27.91 -25.47
C GLU A 544 75.37 28.71 -26.78
N HIS A 545 74.74 29.89 -26.77
CA HIS A 545 74.69 30.74 -27.96
C HIS A 545 76.06 31.29 -28.38
N MET A 546 76.96 31.54 -27.43
CA MET A 546 78.33 31.96 -27.73
C MET A 546 79.15 30.82 -28.34
N GLU A 547 78.95 29.57 -27.93
CA GLU A 547 79.55 28.38 -28.54
C GLU A 547 79.03 28.17 -29.98
N GLU A 548 77.72 28.29 -30.20
CA GLU A 548 77.13 28.26 -31.55
C GLU A 548 77.69 29.37 -32.45
N ALA A 549 77.79 30.60 -31.94
CA ALA A 549 78.36 31.72 -32.68
C ALA A 549 79.84 31.50 -33.01
N ARG A 550 80.64 30.92 -32.11
CA ARG A 550 82.05 30.57 -32.35
C ARG A 550 82.18 29.51 -33.44
N ALA A 551 81.31 28.50 -33.46
CA ALA A 551 81.31 27.48 -34.50
C ALA A 551 81.02 28.08 -35.89
N ILE A 552 80.06 29.01 -35.99
CA ILE A 552 79.76 29.74 -37.24
C ILE A 552 80.95 30.60 -37.68
N GLN A 553 81.62 31.27 -36.74
CA GLN A 553 82.78 32.11 -37.04
C GLN A 553 84.01 31.30 -37.49
N ALA A 554 84.17 30.08 -36.99
CA ALA A 554 85.22 29.15 -37.41
C ALA A 554 85.02 28.69 -38.86
N VAL A 555 83.77 28.38 -39.27
CA VAL A 555 83.43 28.03 -40.66
C VAL A 555 83.69 29.22 -41.61
N ALA A 556 83.35 30.44 -41.21
CA ALA A 556 83.55 31.64 -42.03
C ALA A 556 85.02 32.02 -42.27
N ARG A 557 85.94 31.59 -41.40
CA ARG A 557 87.39 31.85 -41.51
C ARG A 557 88.18 30.77 -42.24
N SER A 558 87.51 29.73 -42.73
CA SER A 558 88.16 28.68 -43.51
C SER A 558 88.62 29.24 -44.89
N PRO A 559 89.88 29.01 -45.31
CA PRO A 559 90.39 29.50 -46.59
C PRO A 559 89.56 28.96 -47.77
N ARG A 560 89.33 29.80 -48.80
CA ARG A 560 88.54 29.45 -49.99
C ARG A 560 89.44 29.32 -51.22
N LEU A 561 89.10 28.40 -52.10
CA LEU A 561 89.74 28.21 -53.39
C LEU A 561 89.67 29.49 -54.23
N LYS A 562 90.82 29.96 -54.76
CA LYS A 562 90.90 31.17 -55.59
C LYS A 562 91.84 30.94 -56.78
N ILE A 563 91.50 31.55 -57.90
CA ILE A 563 92.35 31.63 -59.09
C ILE A 563 93.70 32.27 -58.72
N GLY A 564 94.80 31.72 -59.24
CA GLY A 564 96.19 32.07 -58.96
C GLY A 564 96.87 31.20 -57.89
N MET A 565 96.12 30.34 -57.19
CA MET A 565 96.71 29.41 -56.22
C MET A 565 97.61 28.38 -56.90
N THR A 566 98.74 28.08 -56.25
CA THR A 566 99.67 27.05 -56.72
C THR A 566 99.15 25.65 -56.39
N VAL A 567 99.63 24.65 -57.14
CA VAL A 567 99.30 23.24 -56.90
C VAL A 567 99.42 22.81 -55.43
N PRO A 568 100.52 23.09 -54.69
CA PRO A 568 100.64 22.69 -53.28
C PRO A 568 99.61 23.36 -52.36
N GLN A 569 99.25 24.62 -52.63
CA GLN A 569 98.26 25.35 -51.83
C GLN A 569 96.85 24.77 -51.98
N ILE A 570 96.56 24.18 -53.14
CA ILE A 570 95.26 23.53 -53.38
C ILE A 570 95.25 22.12 -52.80
N GLN A 571 96.35 21.38 -52.86
CA GLN A 571 96.47 20.08 -52.19
C GLN A 571 96.32 20.21 -50.68
N GLU A 572 96.84 21.27 -50.06
CA GLU A 572 96.63 21.55 -48.63
C GLU A 572 95.17 21.90 -48.31
N LEU A 573 94.45 22.50 -49.27
CA LEU A 573 93.06 22.94 -49.09
C LEU A 573 92.02 21.83 -49.35
N LEU A 574 92.20 21.05 -50.41
CA LEU A 574 91.22 20.09 -50.94
C LEU A 574 91.73 18.64 -50.96
N GLY A 575 93.01 18.40 -50.66
CA GLY A 575 93.66 17.11 -50.84
C GLY A 575 94.03 16.83 -52.30
N GLU A 576 94.51 15.61 -52.57
CA GLU A 576 94.80 15.15 -53.93
C GLU A 576 93.53 15.05 -54.80
N PRO A 577 93.61 15.37 -56.10
CA PRO A 577 92.48 15.24 -57.01
C PRO A 577 92.14 13.77 -57.24
N HIS A 578 90.89 13.51 -57.61
CA HIS A 578 90.46 12.17 -57.96
C HIS A 578 91.03 11.76 -59.33
N GLU A 579 91.12 12.71 -60.28
CA GLU A 579 91.75 12.51 -61.58
C GLU A 579 92.65 13.68 -61.98
N LYS A 580 93.73 13.38 -62.69
CA LYS A 580 94.68 14.36 -63.21
C LYS A 580 94.99 14.08 -64.68
N ILE A 581 94.73 15.06 -65.54
CA ILE A 581 94.99 15.01 -66.98
C ILE A 581 96.05 16.05 -67.31
N SER A 582 97.10 15.68 -68.05
CA SER A 582 98.18 16.61 -68.42
C SER A 582 98.42 16.62 -69.93
N ARG A 583 98.71 17.81 -70.48
CA ARG A 583 99.08 18.01 -71.90
C ARG A 583 100.41 18.76 -71.97
N LYS A 584 101.39 18.21 -72.69
CA LYS A 584 102.64 18.89 -73.05
C LYS A 584 102.62 19.23 -74.55
N ASN A 585 102.75 20.50 -74.89
CA ASN A 585 102.97 20.96 -76.27
C ASN A 585 104.41 21.48 -76.42
N ASP A 586 104.99 21.34 -77.62
CA ASP A 586 106.40 21.60 -77.99
C ASP A 586 106.90 23.06 -77.84
N ILE A 587 106.20 23.88 -77.05
CA ILE A 587 106.58 25.26 -76.70
C ILE A 587 106.27 25.44 -75.19
N ASP A 588 107.19 24.96 -74.35
CA ASP A 588 107.49 25.25 -72.92
C ASP A 588 106.38 25.70 -71.93
N HIS A 589 105.11 25.31 -72.13
CA HIS A 589 104.01 25.53 -71.16
C HIS A 589 103.39 24.20 -70.71
N ALA A 590 103.17 24.04 -69.40
CA ALA A 590 102.58 22.84 -68.79
C ALA A 590 101.12 23.10 -68.38
N GLU A 591 100.17 22.46 -69.07
CA GLU A 591 98.74 22.51 -68.72
C GLU A 591 98.30 21.22 -68.03
N GLU A 592 97.61 21.35 -66.90
CA GLU A 592 97.03 20.23 -66.16
C GLU A 592 95.55 20.50 -65.81
N LEU A 593 94.70 19.48 -65.87
CA LEU A 593 93.32 19.53 -65.39
C LEU A 593 93.16 18.54 -64.24
N TRP A 594 92.65 19.01 -63.11
CA TRP A 594 92.42 18.22 -61.91
C TRP A 594 90.92 18.14 -61.65
N ILE A 595 90.41 16.94 -61.39
CA ILE A 595 88.98 16.71 -61.19
C ILE A 595 88.74 16.17 -59.78
N TYR A 596 87.80 16.79 -59.06
CA TYR A 596 87.30 16.33 -57.77
C TYR A 596 85.83 15.95 -57.88
N TYR A 597 85.48 14.74 -57.45
CA TYR A 597 84.08 14.34 -57.32
C TYR A 597 83.51 14.91 -56.02
N ILE A 598 82.52 15.79 -56.13
CA ILE A 598 81.78 16.36 -55.00
C ILE A 598 80.35 15.83 -55.00
N LYS A 599 79.64 16.01 -53.90
CA LYS A 599 78.34 15.33 -53.64
C LYS A 599 77.29 15.54 -54.75
N ASP A 600 77.33 16.69 -55.43
CA ASP A 600 76.35 17.14 -56.43
C ASP A 600 76.94 17.44 -57.82
N GLY A 601 78.17 16.98 -58.11
CA GLY A 601 78.81 17.26 -59.40
C GLY A 601 80.31 16.99 -59.45
N THR A 602 80.99 17.56 -60.43
CA THR A 602 82.45 17.51 -60.56
C THR A 602 83.04 18.92 -60.49
N LEU A 603 84.00 19.12 -59.59
CA LEU A 603 84.80 20.34 -59.52
C LEU A 603 86.08 20.12 -60.34
N GLN A 604 86.22 20.88 -61.41
CA GLN A 604 87.34 20.82 -62.35
C GLN A 604 88.22 22.05 -62.20
N LEU A 605 89.50 21.82 -61.93
CA LEU A 605 90.51 22.85 -61.67
C LEU A 605 91.56 22.78 -62.77
N SER A 606 91.65 23.83 -63.59
CA SER A 606 92.64 23.90 -64.68
C SER A 606 93.84 24.73 -64.26
N PHE A 607 95.02 24.16 -64.50
CA PHE A 607 96.31 24.72 -64.17
C PHE A 607 97.10 25.02 -65.44
N GLN A 608 97.78 26.15 -65.43
CA GLN A 608 98.75 26.53 -66.44
C GLN A 608 99.99 26.98 -65.69
N ASP A 609 101.14 26.41 -66.04
CA ASP A 609 102.43 26.66 -65.37
C ASP A 609 102.33 26.48 -63.83
N TYR A 610 101.62 25.42 -63.42
CA TYR A 610 101.36 25.03 -62.02
C TYR A 610 100.56 26.03 -61.17
N GLN A 611 99.91 27.01 -61.80
CA GLN A 611 98.98 27.93 -61.17
C GLN A 611 97.55 27.69 -61.65
N LEU A 612 96.60 27.65 -60.72
CA LEU A 612 95.18 27.50 -61.00
C LEU A 612 94.68 28.73 -61.75
N PHE A 613 94.29 28.59 -63.01
CA PHE A 613 93.74 29.71 -63.78
C PHE A 613 92.22 29.59 -63.99
N LYS A 614 91.65 28.40 -63.81
CA LYS A 614 90.22 28.16 -64.05
C LYS A 614 89.62 27.20 -63.03
N ILE A 615 88.41 27.52 -62.58
CA ILE A 615 87.59 26.72 -61.68
C ILE A 615 86.24 26.52 -62.38
N GLU A 616 85.83 25.27 -62.58
CA GLU A 616 84.52 24.92 -63.14
C GLU A 616 83.83 23.88 -62.25
N GLU A 617 82.55 24.09 -61.97
CA GLU A 617 81.71 23.15 -61.23
C GLU A 617 80.61 22.70 -62.19
N ILE A 618 80.56 21.39 -62.47
CA ILE A 618 79.69 20.76 -63.47
C ILE A 618 78.73 19.79 -62.81
#